data_AF-A0A5N6S012-F1
#
_entry.id   AF-A0A5N6S012-F1
#
_cell.length_a   1.000
_cell.length_b   1.000
_cell.length_c   1.000
_cell.angle_alpha   90.00
_cell.angle_beta   90.00
_cell.angle_gamma   90.00
#
_symmetry.space_group_name_H-M   'P 1'
#
loop_
_entity.id
_entity.type
_entity.pdbx_description
1 polymer ?
#
loop_
_entity_poly.entity_id
_entity_poly.type
_entity_poly.pdbx_seq_one_letter_code
_entity_poly.pdbx_strand_id
1 'polypeptide(L)'
;MAGTNPRAARIAKLIQRVIAASIETQLHDKRLENVTITEVRVTNDLQLARVFWTQLGDEGKEQGERKRATQALRQAKGRLRAAVGAKAGLRLTPELQFMYDEVPSEAHEIEDILATAHKRDEELAKARANAQYAGEEDPYWHNDEPEDGESDDGFDESDDAEDADGFDGFNDADSEADGALIDDTVADGPADGSAVDNDADSDAPDLHSAHEA
;
A
#
# COMPACT_ATOMS: atom_id res chain seq x y z
N MET A 1 18.93 13.87 -10.89
CA MET A 1 18.06 13.45 -12.01
C MET A 1 18.63 14.05 -13.28
N ALA A 2 19.14 13.23 -14.21
CA ALA A 2 19.78 13.74 -15.43
C ALA A 2 18.76 14.49 -16.29
N GLY A 3 19.07 15.74 -16.64
CA GLY A 3 18.21 16.63 -17.43
C GLY A 3 17.67 15.90 -18.66
N THR A 4 16.36 15.71 -18.70
CA THR A 4 15.67 15.01 -19.78
C THR A 4 15.85 15.79 -21.07
N ASN A 5 16.69 15.30 -21.97
CA ASN A 5 16.78 15.85 -23.31
C ASN A 5 15.42 15.63 -24.01
N PRO A 6 14.69 16.70 -24.39
CA PRO A 6 13.35 16.58 -24.96
C PRO A 6 13.35 15.83 -26.29
N ARG A 7 14.48 15.80 -27.01
CA ARG A 7 14.65 14.98 -28.22
C ARG A 7 14.75 13.50 -27.87
N ALA A 8 15.55 13.14 -26.87
CA ALA A 8 15.69 11.74 -26.44
C ALA A 8 14.36 11.18 -25.93
N ALA A 9 13.60 11.96 -25.16
CA ALA A 9 12.28 11.57 -24.69
C ALA A 9 11.27 11.32 -25.83
N ARG A 10 11.26 12.19 -26.86
CA ARG A 10 10.41 11.97 -28.05
C ARG A 10 10.80 10.72 -28.82
N ILE A 11 12.09 10.49 -28.99
CA ILE A 11 12.61 9.29 -29.67
C ILE A 11 12.28 8.04 -28.85
N ALA A 12 12.42 8.08 -27.52
CA ALA A 12 12.07 6.97 -26.64
C ALA A 12 10.61 6.54 -26.82
N LYS A 13 9.66 7.49 -26.76
CA LYS A 13 8.23 7.22 -27.00
C LYS A 13 7.96 6.65 -28.39
N LEU A 14 8.65 7.16 -29.40
CA LEU A 14 8.53 6.65 -30.77
C LEU A 14 9.03 5.20 -30.86
N ILE A 15 10.21 4.91 -30.30
CA ILE A 15 10.78 3.56 -30.26
C ILE A 15 9.84 2.61 -29.54
N GLN A 16 9.30 2.99 -28.38
CA GLN A 16 8.34 2.19 -27.63
C GLN A 16 7.13 1.81 -28.49
N ARG A 17 6.49 2.79 -29.14
CA ARG A 17 5.34 2.55 -30.03
C ARG A 17 5.69 1.64 -31.19
N VAL A 18 6.85 1.86 -31.82
CA VAL A 18 7.29 1.06 -32.98
C VAL A 18 7.59 -0.37 -32.58
N ILE A 19 8.27 -0.58 -31.46
CA ILE A 19 8.58 -1.93 -30.96
C ILE A 19 7.30 -2.65 -30.57
N ALA A 20 6.41 -2.03 -29.78
CA ALA A 20 5.14 -2.63 -29.40
C ALA A 20 4.32 -3.06 -30.62
N ALA A 21 4.13 -2.17 -31.59
CA ALA A 21 3.42 -2.48 -32.83
C ALA A 21 4.14 -3.56 -33.68
N SER A 22 5.48 -3.60 -33.66
CA SER A 22 6.24 -4.60 -34.42
C SER A 22 6.18 -5.98 -33.79
N ILE A 23 6.12 -6.06 -32.45
CA ILE A 23 5.92 -7.32 -31.74
C ILE A 23 4.55 -7.91 -32.13
N GLU A 24 3.49 -7.10 -32.06
CA GLU A 24 2.12 -7.52 -32.39
C GLU A 24 1.94 -7.93 -33.87
N THR A 25 2.54 -7.19 -34.81
CA THR A 25 2.28 -7.38 -36.25
C THR A 25 3.32 -8.22 -37.00
N GLN A 26 4.56 -8.31 -36.50
CA GLN A 26 5.67 -8.91 -37.27
C GLN A 26 6.30 -10.12 -36.61
N LEU A 27 6.12 -10.29 -35.29
CA LEU A 27 6.68 -11.39 -34.52
C LEU A 27 5.54 -12.33 -34.09
N HIS A 28 5.16 -13.24 -34.98
CA HIS A 28 4.22 -14.33 -34.67
C HIS A 28 4.93 -15.49 -33.96
N ASP A 29 5.63 -15.20 -32.86
CA ASP A 29 6.21 -16.22 -31.99
C ASP A 29 5.36 -16.32 -30.73
N LYS A 30 4.81 -17.51 -30.47
CA LYS A 30 4.01 -17.81 -29.27
C LYS A 30 4.73 -17.42 -27.97
N ARG A 31 6.06 -17.43 -27.97
CA ARG A 31 6.90 -17.05 -26.81
C ARG A 31 6.85 -15.55 -26.48
N LEU A 32 6.31 -14.72 -27.38
CA LEU A 32 6.22 -13.28 -27.23
C LEU A 32 4.79 -12.77 -27.05
N GLU A 33 3.78 -13.65 -27.10
CA GLU A 33 2.36 -13.28 -26.98
C GLU A 33 2.04 -12.54 -25.67
N ASN A 34 2.70 -12.94 -24.56
CA ASN A 34 2.46 -12.34 -23.24
C ASN A 34 3.45 -11.22 -22.90
N VAL A 35 4.29 -10.79 -23.83
CA VAL A 35 5.34 -9.78 -23.59
C VAL A 35 4.77 -8.38 -23.78
N THR A 36 4.89 -7.55 -22.74
CA THR A 36 4.46 -6.14 -22.75
C THR A 36 5.66 -5.23 -22.56
N ILE A 37 5.74 -4.14 -23.33
CA ILE A 37 6.80 -3.12 -23.21
C ILE A 37 6.32 -2.00 -22.27
N THR A 38 6.92 -1.90 -21.09
CA THR A 38 6.55 -0.91 -20.06
C THR A 38 7.14 0.46 -20.34
N GLU A 39 8.45 0.52 -20.55
CA GLU A 39 9.19 1.76 -20.74
C GLU A 39 10.32 1.61 -21.77
N VAL A 40 10.72 2.72 -22.40
CA VAL A 40 11.98 2.80 -23.14
C VAL A 40 12.78 4.01 -22.66
N ARG A 41 14.05 3.80 -22.35
CA ARG A 41 15.01 4.87 -22.00
C ARG A 41 16.11 4.95 -23.02
N VAL A 42 16.35 6.15 -23.54
CA VAL A 42 17.39 6.40 -24.54
C VAL A 42 18.47 7.27 -23.94
N THR A 43 19.73 6.96 -24.24
CA THR A 43 20.88 7.78 -23.83
C THR A 43 20.87 9.15 -24.52
N ASN A 44 21.57 10.12 -23.94
CA ASN A 44 21.56 11.50 -24.45
C ASN A 44 22.20 11.61 -25.87
N ASP A 45 23.13 10.72 -26.18
CA ASP A 45 23.78 10.58 -27.49
C ASP A 45 22.95 9.76 -28.50
N LEU A 46 21.78 9.25 -28.11
CA LEU A 46 20.86 8.46 -28.94
C LEU A 46 21.45 7.17 -29.50
N GLN A 47 22.55 6.68 -28.94
CA GLN A 47 23.22 5.46 -29.42
C GLN A 47 22.66 4.20 -28.77
N LEU A 48 22.12 4.31 -27.55
CA LEU A 48 21.61 3.18 -26.78
C LEU A 48 20.17 3.40 -26.35
N ALA A 49 19.32 2.40 -26.58
CA ALA A 49 17.95 2.37 -26.12
C ALA A 49 17.71 1.12 -25.25
N ARG A 50 17.46 1.35 -23.96
CA ARG A 50 17.05 0.32 -23.00
C ARG A 50 15.54 0.17 -23.06
N VAL A 51 15.08 -1.03 -23.37
CA VAL A 51 13.68 -1.38 -23.50
C VAL A 51 13.33 -2.26 -22.31
N PHE A 52 12.45 -1.76 -21.46
CA PHE A 52 11.90 -2.46 -20.31
C PHE A 52 10.67 -3.24 -20.76
N TRP A 53 10.62 -4.50 -20.38
CA TRP A 53 9.52 -5.38 -20.74
C TRP A 53 9.16 -6.27 -19.57
N THR A 54 7.87 -6.55 -19.44
CA THR A 54 7.32 -7.52 -18.50
C THR A 54 6.62 -8.62 -19.28
N GLN A 55 6.37 -9.73 -18.60
CA GLN A 55 5.57 -10.82 -19.13
C GLN A 55 4.54 -11.22 -18.10
N LEU A 56 3.29 -11.38 -18.56
CA LEU A 56 2.27 -12.04 -17.75
C LEU A 56 2.57 -13.55 -17.76
N GLY A 57 3.05 -14.05 -16.61
CA GLY A 57 3.38 -15.46 -16.42
C GLY A 57 2.28 -16.19 -15.65
N ASP A 58 2.17 -17.49 -15.89
CA ASP A 58 1.43 -18.39 -15.01
C ASP A 58 2.31 -18.79 -13.81
N GLU A 59 1.73 -18.84 -12.61
CA GLU A 59 2.41 -19.20 -11.37
C GLU A 59 3.25 -20.49 -11.54
N GLY A 60 4.53 -20.43 -11.12
CA GLY A 60 5.45 -21.58 -11.14
C GLY A 60 6.17 -21.87 -12.46
N LYS A 61 5.90 -21.15 -13.56
CA LYS A 61 6.62 -21.31 -14.85
C LYS A 61 7.40 -20.09 -15.32
N GLU A 62 7.31 -18.99 -14.58
CA GLU A 62 7.84 -17.67 -14.92
C GLU A 62 9.31 -17.69 -15.37
N GLN A 63 10.19 -18.38 -14.65
CA GLN A 63 11.62 -18.39 -14.96
C GLN A 63 11.93 -19.06 -16.31
N GLY A 64 11.22 -20.13 -16.65
CA GLY A 64 11.40 -20.86 -17.90
C GLY A 64 10.89 -20.05 -19.09
N GLU A 65 9.75 -19.39 -18.91
CA GLU A 65 9.13 -18.54 -19.92
C GLU A 65 9.94 -17.26 -20.16
N ARG A 66 10.40 -16.60 -19.08
CA ARG A 66 11.29 -15.43 -19.16
C ARG A 66 12.54 -15.74 -19.98
N LYS A 67 13.18 -16.90 -19.79
CA LYS A 67 14.35 -17.31 -20.58
C LYS A 67 14.03 -17.47 -22.07
N ARG A 68 12.88 -18.08 -22.39
CA ARG A 68 12.42 -18.27 -23.78
C ARG A 68 12.07 -16.94 -24.45
N ALA A 69 11.34 -16.07 -23.75
CA ALA A 69 11.01 -14.73 -24.22
C ALA A 69 12.26 -13.87 -24.44
N THR A 70 13.22 -13.92 -23.50
CA THR A 70 14.51 -13.24 -23.64
C THR A 70 15.26 -13.72 -24.88
N GLN A 71 15.30 -15.02 -25.14
CA GLN A 71 15.95 -15.58 -26.33
C GLN A 71 15.25 -15.13 -27.61
N ALA A 72 13.91 -15.15 -27.65
CA ALA A 72 13.13 -14.71 -28.79
C ALA A 72 13.34 -13.21 -29.08
N LEU A 73 13.33 -12.35 -28.05
CA LEU A 73 13.63 -10.92 -28.19
C LEU A 73 15.05 -10.68 -28.71
N ARG A 74 16.04 -11.47 -28.25
CA ARG A 74 17.42 -11.37 -28.74
C ARG A 74 17.53 -11.74 -30.22
N GLN A 75 16.82 -12.78 -30.67
CA GLN A 75 16.77 -13.16 -32.08
C GLN A 75 16.06 -12.11 -32.93
N ALA A 76 14.97 -11.53 -32.41
CA ALA A 76 14.21 -10.49 -33.10
C ALA A 76 14.86 -9.10 -33.07
N LYS A 77 15.91 -8.88 -32.27
CA LYS A 77 16.61 -7.60 -32.12
C LYS A 77 16.96 -6.93 -33.46
N GLY A 78 17.46 -7.70 -34.42
CA GLY A 78 17.83 -7.20 -35.74
C GLY A 78 16.63 -6.65 -36.53
N ARG A 79 15.51 -7.39 -36.52
CA ARG A 79 14.27 -7.00 -37.19
C ARG A 79 13.63 -5.78 -36.52
N LEU A 80 13.57 -5.77 -35.19
CA LEU A 80 13.05 -4.65 -34.41
C LEU A 80 13.89 -3.39 -34.65
N ARG A 81 15.22 -3.51 -34.71
CA ARG A 81 16.11 -2.40 -35.06
C ARG A 81 15.83 -1.88 -36.47
N ALA A 82 15.65 -2.75 -37.46
CA ALA A 82 15.32 -2.32 -38.82
C ALA A 82 13.97 -1.58 -38.89
N ALA A 83 12.94 -2.08 -38.20
CA ALA A 83 11.63 -1.42 -38.11
C ALA A 83 11.71 -0.05 -37.43
N VAL A 84 12.50 0.07 -36.37
CA VAL A 84 12.78 1.35 -35.70
C VAL A 84 13.52 2.30 -36.63
N GLY A 85 14.55 1.84 -37.35
CA GLY A 85 15.28 2.67 -38.30
C GLY A 85 14.38 3.23 -39.41
N ALA A 86 13.49 2.39 -39.95
CA ALA A 86 12.55 2.78 -41.00
C ALA A 86 11.52 3.83 -40.53
N LYS A 87 11.00 3.71 -39.30
CA LYS A 87 9.97 4.62 -38.78
C LYS A 87 10.52 5.85 -38.07
N ALA A 88 11.69 5.75 -37.44
CA ALA A 88 12.25 6.85 -36.66
C ALA A 88 13.03 7.88 -37.50
N GLY A 89 13.37 7.55 -38.76
CA GLY A 89 14.10 8.47 -39.65
C GLY A 89 15.48 8.87 -39.11
N LEU A 90 16.08 8.04 -38.26
CA LEU A 90 17.37 8.33 -37.61
C LEU A 90 18.52 7.95 -38.55
N ARG A 91 19.54 8.83 -38.64
CA ARG A 91 20.78 8.51 -39.36
C ARG A 91 21.49 7.30 -38.77
N LEU A 92 21.48 7.20 -37.45
CA LEU A 92 22.00 6.07 -36.70
C LEU A 92 20.88 5.51 -35.83
N THR A 93 20.52 4.25 -36.06
CA THR A 93 19.56 3.56 -35.20
C THR A 93 20.23 3.16 -33.90
N PRO A 94 19.64 3.44 -32.73
CA PRO A 94 20.20 3.03 -31.46
C PRO A 94 20.28 1.50 -31.35
N GLU A 95 21.21 1.03 -30.53
CA GLU A 95 21.23 -0.36 -30.11
C GLU A 95 20.14 -0.61 -29.06
N LEU A 96 19.32 -1.65 -29.31
CA LEU A 96 18.28 -2.08 -28.40
C LEU A 96 18.86 -3.05 -27.35
N GLN A 97 18.73 -2.71 -26.07
CA GLN A 97 19.00 -3.58 -24.93
C GLN A 97 17.69 -3.89 -24.23
N PHE A 98 17.33 -5.17 -24.15
CA PHE A 98 16.12 -5.62 -23.46
C PHE A 98 16.44 -5.89 -21.99
N MET A 99 15.73 -5.23 -21.08
CA MET A 99 15.82 -5.45 -19.64
C MET A 99 14.46 -5.91 -19.15
N TYR A 100 14.44 -7.02 -18.43
CA TYR A 100 13.21 -7.50 -17.82
C TYR A 100 12.85 -6.57 -16.66
N ASP A 101 11.60 -6.12 -16.66
CA ASP A 101 11.01 -5.32 -15.61
C ASP A 101 10.38 -6.29 -14.62
N GLU A 102 11.06 -6.49 -13.49
CA GLU A 102 10.47 -7.17 -12.34
C GLU A 102 9.50 -6.17 -11.72
N VAL A 103 8.31 -6.02 -12.34
CA VAL A 103 7.17 -5.47 -11.62
C VAL A 103 6.86 -6.54 -10.58
N PRO A 104 7.13 -6.30 -9.28
CA PRO A 104 6.76 -7.26 -8.28
C PRO A 104 5.26 -7.44 -8.38
N SER A 105 4.80 -8.65 -8.11
CA SER A 105 3.41 -8.92 -7.78
C SER A 105 3.01 -8.21 -6.46
N GLU A 106 3.25 -6.90 -6.34
CA GLU A 106 2.86 -6.06 -5.19
C GLU A 106 1.35 -6.10 -4.93
N ALA A 107 0.58 -6.60 -5.91
CA ALA A 107 -0.79 -7.03 -5.68
C ALA A 107 -0.92 -8.00 -4.49
N HIS A 108 -0.02 -8.99 -4.35
CA HIS A 108 -0.11 -9.97 -3.26
C HIS A 108 0.19 -9.36 -1.89
N GLU A 109 1.17 -8.45 -1.79
CA GLU A 109 1.47 -7.81 -0.51
C GLU A 109 0.32 -6.91 -0.05
N ILE A 110 -0.29 -6.18 -0.99
CA ILE A 110 -1.49 -5.38 -0.71
C ILE A 110 -2.68 -6.27 -0.35
N GLU A 111 -2.88 -7.39 -1.07
CA GLU A 111 -3.92 -8.39 -0.77
C GLU A 111 -3.73 -9.01 0.62
N ASP A 112 -2.50 -9.34 1.01
CA ASP A 112 -2.17 -9.90 2.32
C ASP A 112 -2.42 -8.90 3.45
N ILE A 113 -2.06 -7.63 3.25
CA ILE A 113 -2.33 -6.55 4.20
C ILE A 113 -3.83 -6.32 4.34
N LEU A 114 -4.58 -6.28 3.24
CA LEU A 114 -6.04 -6.13 3.23
C LEU A 114 -6.73 -7.32 3.92
N ALA A 115 -6.29 -8.54 3.64
CA ALA A 115 -6.82 -9.76 4.26
C ALA A 115 -6.57 -9.76 5.78
N THR A 116 -5.41 -9.27 6.21
CA THR A 116 -5.06 -9.15 7.64
C THR A 116 -5.90 -8.08 8.33
N ALA A 117 -6.14 -6.94 7.68
CA ALA A 117 -7.00 -5.88 8.20
C ALA A 117 -8.46 -6.36 8.37
N HIS A 118 -9.02 -7.02 7.35
CA HIS A 118 -10.38 -7.59 7.41
C HIS A 118 -10.55 -8.58 8.58
N LYS A 119 -9.58 -9.47 8.80
CA LYS A 119 -9.62 -10.41 9.92
C LYS A 119 -9.66 -9.70 11.28
N ARG A 120 -8.83 -8.67 11.47
CA ARG A 120 -8.81 -7.88 12.71
C ARG A 120 -10.11 -7.15 12.94
N ASP A 121 -10.69 -6.55 11.90
CA ASP A 121 -11.97 -5.84 12.00
C ASP A 121 -13.12 -6.78 12.37
N GLU A 122 -13.14 -7.99 11.81
CA GLU A 122 -14.11 -9.03 12.16
C GLU A 122 -13.97 -9.50 13.62
N GLU A 123 -12.74 -9.67 14.09
CA GLU A 123 -12.47 -10.02 15.50
C GLU A 123 -12.92 -8.91 16.46
N LEU A 124 -12.64 -7.65 16.11
CA LEU A 124 -13.04 -6.50 16.90
C LEU A 124 -14.56 -6.31 16.91
N ALA A 125 -15.23 -6.58 15.79
CA ALA A 125 -16.70 -6.56 15.70
C ALA A 125 -17.34 -7.65 16.57
N LYS A 126 -16.78 -8.87 16.57
CA LYS A 126 -17.24 -9.97 17.45
C LYS A 126 -16.99 -9.65 18.92
N ALA A 127 -15.85 -9.05 19.25
CA ALA A 127 -15.54 -8.63 20.61
C ALA A 127 -16.51 -7.54 21.11
N ARG A 128 -16.82 -6.54 20.26
CA ARG A 128 -17.81 -5.49 20.57
C ARG A 128 -19.23 -6.03 20.72
N ALA A 129 -19.63 -7.01 19.90
CA ALA A 129 -20.96 -7.61 20.00
C ALA A 129 -21.19 -8.35 21.33
N ASN A 130 -20.12 -8.88 21.95
CA ASN A 130 -20.18 -9.57 23.23
C ASN A 130 -19.74 -8.70 24.42
N ALA A 131 -19.31 -7.46 24.17
CA ALA A 131 -18.87 -6.56 25.22
C ALA A 131 -20.09 -5.98 25.95
N GLN A 132 -20.12 -6.16 27.27
CA GLN A 132 -21.02 -5.42 28.14
C GLN A 132 -20.36 -4.07 28.46
N TYR A 133 -21.16 -3.01 28.48
CA TYR A 133 -20.71 -1.67 28.85
C TYR A 133 -20.13 -1.70 30.27
N ALA A 134 -18.92 -1.16 30.45
CA ALA A 134 -18.19 -1.27 31.70
C ALA A 134 -18.69 -0.32 32.81
N GLY A 135 -19.73 0.48 32.55
CA GLY A 135 -20.35 1.40 33.50
C GLY A 135 -21.76 0.99 33.90
N GLU A 136 -22.21 1.52 35.04
CA GLU A 136 -23.59 1.42 35.51
C GLU A 136 -24.49 2.40 34.72
N GLU A 137 -25.82 2.20 34.71
CA GLU A 137 -26.77 3.02 33.91
C GLU A 137 -26.76 4.51 34.28
N ASP A 138 -26.24 4.89 35.45
CA ASP A 138 -26.07 6.28 35.86
C ASP A 138 -24.64 6.56 36.36
N PRO A 139 -23.81 7.24 35.54
CA PRO A 139 -22.43 7.56 35.89
C PRO A 139 -22.26 8.86 36.70
N TYR A 140 -23.34 9.57 37.04
CA TYR A 140 -23.24 10.85 37.76
C TYR A 140 -23.28 10.67 39.28
N TRP A 141 -22.41 11.41 39.96
CA TRP A 141 -22.36 11.48 41.42
C TRP A 141 -23.62 12.12 41.99
N HIS A 142 -24.40 11.36 42.76
CA HIS A 142 -25.47 11.90 43.60
C HIS A 142 -24.90 12.28 44.96
N ASN A 143 -25.02 13.56 45.33
CA ASN A 143 -24.67 14.02 46.67
C ASN A 143 -25.81 13.62 47.62
N ASP A 144 -25.63 12.54 48.37
CA ASP A 144 -26.57 12.15 49.44
C ASP A 144 -26.42 13.15 50.62
N GLU A 145 -27.05 14.32 50.51
CA GLU A 145 -27.32 15.15 51.70
C GLU A 145 -28.52 14.56 52.45
N PRO A 146 -28.43 14.40 53.79
CA PRO A 146 -29.54 13.87 54.56
C PRO A 146 -30.70 14.89 54.57
N GLU A 147 -31.92 14.43 54.31
CA GLU A 147 -33.12 15.17 54.69
C GLU A 147 -33.16 15.30 56.22
N ASP A 148 -32.61 16.39 56.77
CA ASP A 148 -32.94 16.85 58.11
C ASP A 148 -34.08 17.86 58.05
N GLY A 149 -35.25 17.40 58.51
CA GLY A 149 -36.40 18.26 58.74
C GLY A 149 -36.20 19.18 59.94
N GLU A 150 -36.66 20.43 59.75
CA GLU A 150 -37.05 21.45 60.74
C GLU A 150 -35.95 22.21 61.50
N SER A 151 -35.86 23.52 61.22
CA SER A 151 -35.79 24.56 62.25
C SER A 151 -36.47 25.85 61.75
N ASP A 152 -37.42 26.31 62.55
CA ASP A 152 -38.16 27.56 62.50
C ASP A 152 -37.35 28.69 63.16
N ASP A 153 -37.15 29.81 62.48
CA ASP A 153 -37.19 31.15 63.11
C ASP A 153 -37.50 32.27 62.08
N GLY A 154 -38.50 33.08 62.43
CA GLY A 154 -38.97 34.20 61.61
C GLY A 154 -38.22 35.50 61.87
N PHE A 155 -38.22 36.38 60.86
CA PHE A 155 -38.04 37.83 61.01
C PHE A 155 -38.49 38.51 59.71
N ASP A 156 -39.70 39.06 59.68
CA ASP A 156 -40.07 40.48 59.87
C ASP A 156 -40.23 41.22 58.54
N GLU A 157 -41.33 41.95 58.50
CA GLU A 157 -41.99 42.56 57.37
C GLU A 157 -41.55 44.02 57.27
N SER A 158 -40.98 44.43 56.14
CA SER A 158 -41.10 45.83 55.70
C SER A 158 -40.81 45.98 54.21
N ASP A 159 -41.82 46.51 53.54
CA ASP A 159 -41.84 47.27 52.29
C ASP A 159 -40.50 47.87 51.84
N ASP A 160 -40.20 47.80 50.54
CA ASP A 160 -40.22 49.01 49.70
C ASP A 160 -40.24 48.63 48.21
N ALA A 161 -40.95 49.45 47.44
CA ALA A 161 -41.29 49.24 46.04
C ALA A 161 -40.21 49.78 45.07
N GLU A 162 -40.56 49.75 43.77
CA GLU A 162 -39.87 50.35 42.61
C GLU A 162 -38.64 49.54 42.12
N ASP A 163 -38.43 49.24 40.84
CA ASP A 163 -38.95 49.79 39.59
C ASP A 163 -38.61 48.78 38.47
N ALA A 164 -39.33 48.87 37.35
CA ALA A 164 -38.97 48.18 36.11
C ALA A 164 -37.57 48.66 35.62
N ASP A 165 -36.79 47.86 34.89
CA ASP A 165 -36.66 47.90 33.43
C ASP A 165 -35.75 46.71 33.04
N GLY A 166 -36.11 45.77 32.16
CA GLY A 166 -36.05 45.95 30.72
C GLY A 166 -34.63 45.72 30.16
N PHE A 167 -34.33 44.53 29.62
CA PHE A 167 -33.48 44.43 28.41
C PHE A 167 -33.55 43.04 27.76
N ASP A 168 -34.03 43.03 26.52
CA ASP A 168 -33.97 41.93 25.56
C ASP A 168 -32.55 41.77 25.00
N GLY A 169 -32.09 40.53 24.84
CA GLY A 169 -30.75 40.24 24.30
C GLY A 169 -30.68 38.92 23.57
N PHE A 170 -31.40 38.81 22.45
CA PHE A 170 -31.10 37.85 21.38
C PHE A 170 -29.72 38.19 20.80
N ASN A 171 -28.82 37.22 20.66
CA ASN A 171 -27.96 37.20 19.48
C ASN A 171 -27.45 35.80 19.14
N ASP A 172 -27.73 35.44 17.89
CA ASP A 172 -27.24 34.35 17.07
C ASP A 172 -25.71 34.35 16.87
N ALA A 173 -25.23 33.19 16.40
CA ALA A 173 -23.98 32.94 15.66
C ALA A 173 -22.67 32.92 16.50
N ASP A 174 -21.72 31.99 16.35
CA ASP A 174 -21.32 31.16 15.22
C ASP A 174 -20.83 29.78 15.71
N SER A 175 -21.15 28.72 14.95
CA SER A 175 -20.53 27.40 15.11
C SER A 175 -19.37 27.26 14.13
N GLU A 176 -18.14 27.39 14.61
CA GLU A 176 -16.95 26.93 13.90
C GLU A 176 -16.52 25.58 14.47
N ALA A 177 -16.50 24.60 13.57
CA ALA A 177 -15.91 23.30 13.79
C ALA A 177 -14.38 23.45 13.82
N ASP A 178 -13.73 22.86 14.81
CA ASP A 178 -12.33 22.45 14.66
C ASP A 178 -12.10 21.11 15.34
N GLY A 179 -11.60 20.17 14.54
CA GLY A 179 -11.32 18.79 14.91
C GLY A 179 -10.09 18.71 15.80
N ALA A 180 -10.27 18.16 16.99
CA ALA A 180 -9.17 17.82 17.88
C ALA A 180 -8.67 16.39 17.58
N LEU A 181 -7.35 16.33 17.36
CA LEU A 181 -6.52 15.13 17.26
C LEU A 181 -6.74 14.16 18.41
N ILE A 182 -6.88 12.87 18.09
CA ILE A 182 -6.64 11.76 19.01
C ILE A 182 -5.16 11.35 18.91
N ASP A 183 -4.39 11.74 19.92
CA ASP A 183 -3.08 11.18 20.26
C ASP A 183 -3.33 10.08 21.30
N ASP A 184 -3.20 8.81 20.89
CA ASP A 184 -3.30 7.66 21.80
C ASP A 184 -1.94 6.98 21.90
N THR A 185 -1.12 7.53 22.79
CA THR A 185 0.08 6.90 23.32
C THR A 185 -0.29 5.69 24.18
N VAL A 186 -0.27 4.49 23.61
CA VAL A 186 -0.31 3.24 24.37
C VAL A 186 1.09 2.91 24.90
N ALA A 187 1.30 3.23 26.17
CA ALA A 187 2.36 2.68 26.99
C ALA A 187 1.72 2.08 28.25
N ASP A 188 1.74 0.75 28.37
CA ASP A 188 2.31 0.06 29.54
C ASP A 188 2.23 -1.46 29.30
N GLY A 189 3.37 -2.13 29.33
CA GLY A 189 3.45 -3.55 29.70
C GLY A 189 3.75 -3.63 31.20
N PRO A 190 3.58 -4.79 31.85
CA PRO A 190 4.80 -5.61 31.95
C PRO A 190 4.59 -7.14 31.92
N ALA A 191 5.76 -7.77 31.79
CA ALA A 191 6.09 -9.17 31.67
C ALA A 191 5.75 -10.08 32.86
N ASP A 192 5.45 -11.35 32.55
CA ASP A 192 5.91 -12.60 33.20
C ASP A 192 5.39 -13.75 32.29
N GLY A 193 6.10 -14.74 31.77
CA GLY A 193 7.28 -15.45 32.21
C GLY A 193 6.88 -16.92 32.47
N SER A 194 6.91 -17.76 31.44
CA SER A 194 7.01 -19.22 31.62
C SER A 194 7.79 -19.85 30.49
N ALA A 195 9.05 -20.15 30.79
CA ALA A 195 9.88 -21.09 30.08
C ALA A 195 9.21 -22.46 30.03
N VAL A 196 9.24 -23.11 28.87
CA VAL A 196 9.23 -24.56 28.79
C VAL A 196 10.36 -24.97 27.85
N ASP A 197 11.38 -25.51 28.48
CA ASP A 197 12.47 -26.28 27.90
C ASP A 197 11.94 -27.35 26.95
N ASN A 198 12.60 -27.52 25.80
CA ASN A 198 12.85 -28.87 25.32
C ASN A 198 14.18 -28.92 24.56
N ASP A 199 15.22 -29.15 25.35
CA ASP A 199 16.52 -29.60 24.89
C ASP A 199 16.45 -31.05 24.35
N ALA A 200 17.26 -31.26 23.31
CA ALA A 200 18.02 -32.48 23.00
C ALA A 200 17.27 -33.79 22.66
N ASP A 201 17.42 -34.21 21.40
CA ASP A 201 18.32 -35.32 21.05
C ASP A 201 18.61 -35.23 19.53
N SER A 202 19.86 -34.98 19.13
CA SER A 202 20.81 -36.00 18.61
C SER A 202 20.17 -36.87 17.51
N ASP A 203 20.64 -36.84 16.26
CA ASP A 203 21.89 -37.47 15.89
C ASP A 203 22.35 -37.02 14.49
N ALA A 204 23.67 -37.00 14.34
CA ALA A 204 24.39 -36.59 13.14
C ALA A 204 24.57 -37.82 12.19
N PRO A 205 25.30 -37.70 11.05
CA PRO A 205 25.05 -38.48 9.83
C PRO A 205 25.76 -39.83 9.80
N ASP A 206 25.14 -40.83 9.16
CA ASP A 206 25.79 -42.09 8.83
C ASP A 206 26.34 -42.06 7.40
N LEU A 207 27.65 -41.82 7.30
CA LEU A 207 28.48 -42.24 6.18
C LEU A 207 28.90 -43.69 6.46
N HIS A 208 28.50 -44.67 5.65
CA HIS A 208 29.34 -45.84 5.37
C HIS A 208 28.97 -46.56 4.05
N SER A 209 30.01 -46.68 3.23
CA SER A 209 30.28 -47.56 2.08
C SER A 209 29.65 -48.96 2.08
N ALA A 210 29.25 -49.43 0.89
CA ALA A 210 29.51 -50.76 0.29
C ALA A 210 28.84 -50.80 -1.10
N HIS A 211 29.58 -50.89 -2.21
CA HIS A 211 30.05 -52.13 -2.83
C HIS A 211 28.92 -53.09 -3.24
N GLU A 212 28.59 -53.17 -4.53
CA GLU A 212 28.62 -54.43 -5.30
C GLU A 212 28.16 -54.27 -6.76
N ALA A 213 28.91 -54.94 -7.63
CA ALA A 213 28.62 -55.46 -8.97
C ALA A 213 28.33 -54.49 -10.13
#